data_AF-A0A2V2Q205-F1
#
_entry.id   AF-A0A2V2Q205-F1
#
_cell.length_a   1.000
_cell.length_b   1.000
_cell.length_c   1.000
_cell.angle_alpha   90.00
_cell.angle_beta   90.00
_cell.angle_gamma   90.00
#
_symmetry.space_group_name_H-M   'P 1'
#
loop_
_entity.id
_entity.type
_entity.pdbx_description
1 polymer ?
#
loop_
_entity_poly.entity_id
_entity_poly.type
_entity_poly.pdbx_seq_one_letter_code
_entity_poly.pdbx_strand_id
1 'polypeptide(L)'
;MSSENDRPADPGAGTDGPGAGAPEQLALIRETVRRAKVPRAKPRTWRGAALAERLPVARVLVNKGVLHLDQYFDYAVPAELDAEAQPGVRVRVRFGAGRRNVQGGRREGGGLIDGFIVERRAESDYQGALAALAYVVSPEPVLGPELLALSRAVADRYAGSLADVLQLAVPPRNGRAESKPSPEPLPPPPPPEPGTWERYGQGP
;
A
#
# COMPACT_ATOMS: atom_id res chain seq x y z
N MET A 1 -53.99 -27.23 21.04
CA MET A 1 -52.83 -27.19 20.13
C MET A 1 -51.81 -26.26 20.77
N SER A 2 -51.26 -26.61 21.94
CA SER A 2 -50.20 -27.62 22.16
C SER A 2 -48.84 -27.13 21.67
N SER A 3 -48.01 -26.63 22.58
CA SER A 3 -46.69 -27.22 22.88
C SER A 3 -45.97 -26.41 23.95
N GLU A 4 -46.09 -26.88 25.20
CA GLU A 4 -44.99 -26.90 26.16
C GLU A 4 -43.71 -27.43 25.49
N ASN A 5 -42.56 -26.88 25.87
CA ASN A 5 -41.30 -27.61 25.75
C ASN A 5 -40.57 -27.55 27.08
N ASP A 6 -40.67 -28.66 27.78
CA ASP A 6 -40.04 -29.00 29.05
C ASP A 6 -38.51 -28.92 28.98
N ARG A 7 -37.92 -28.50 30.10
CA ARG A 7 -36.52 -28.79 30.44
C ARG A 7 -36.42 -30.24 30.91
N PRO A 8 -35.38 -30.99 30.55
CA PRO A 8 -34.92 -32.08 31.38
C PRO A 8 -33.73 -31.66 32.25
N ALA A 9 -33.76 -32.22 33.46
CA ALA A 9 -32.80 -32.07 34.53
C ALA A 9 -31.48 -32.81 34.29
N ASP A 10 -30.50 -32.41 35.08
CA ASP A 10 -29.17 -33.00 35.28
C ASP A 10 -29.24 -34.44 35.82
N PRO A 11 -28.35 -35.34 35.38
CA PRO A 11 -27.87 -36.42 36.21
C PRO A 11 -26.33 -36.37 36.35
N GLY A 12 -25.87 -36.27 37.60
CA GLY A 12 -24.46 -36.22 37.94
C GLY A 12 -23.68 -37.53 37.79
N ALA A 13 -22.37 -37.37 37.97
CA ALA A 13 -21.34 -38.34 38.37
C ALA A 13 -21.03 -39.51 37.40
N GLY A 14 -19.94 -39.34 36.64
CA GLY A 14 -19.21 -40.40 35.95
C GLY A 14 -17.82 -39.90 35.54
N THR A 15 -16.79 -40.58 35.99
CA THR A 15 -15.36 -40.25 35.94
C THR A 15 -14.72 -40.43 34.56
N ASP A 16 -13.53 -39.84 34.41
CA ASP A 16 -12.50 -40.07 33.37
C ASP A 16 -12.64 -39.32 32.04
N GLY A 17 -12.30 -38.03 32.08
CA GLY A 17 -12.06 -37.21 30.89
C GLY A 17 -10.62 -37.36 30.37
N PRO A 18 -10.40 -37.78 29.11
CA PRO A 18 -9.10 -37.64 28.48
C PRO A 18 -8.95 -36.22 27.91
N GLY A 19 -8.01 -35.47 28.46
CA GLY A 19 -7.28 -34.44 27.72
C GLY A 19 -8.03 -33.16 27.36
N ALA A 20 -8.35 -32.34 28.35
CA ALA A 20 -8.42 -30.88 28.16
C ALA A 20 -7.01 -30.30 27.96
N GLY A 21 -6.27 -30.81 26.97
CA GLY A 21 -5.04 -30.22 26.49
C GLY A 21 -5.40 -29.04 25.63
N ALA A 22 -5.23 -27.81 26.14
CA ALA A 22 -5.01 -26.67 25.26
C ALA A 22 -3.97 -27.09 24.20
N PRO A 23 -4.09 -26.69 22.92
CA PRO A 23 -3.26 -27.25 21.85
C PRO A 23 -1.76 -27.05 22.15
N GLU A 24 -1.13 -28.06 22.76
CA GLU A 24 0.23 -28.00 23.32
C GLU A 24 1.27 -27.75 22.22
N GLN A 25 0.93 -28.19 21.01
CA GLN A 25 1.70 -27.91 19.81
C GLN A 25 1.85 -26.40 19.52
N LEU A 26 0.85 -25.57 19.87
CA LEU A 26 0.96 -24.12 19.74
C LEU A 26 1.83 -23.49 20.84
N ALA A 27 1.95 -24.13 22.01
CA ALA A 27 2.79 -23.66 23.10
C ALA A 27 4.29 -23.81 22.74
N LEU A 28 4.67 -24.96 22.16
CA LEU A 28 6.03 -25.20 21.66
C LEU A 28 6.44 -24.19 20.57
N ILE A 29 5.54 -23.89 19.63
CA ILE A 29 5.78 -22.88 18.58
C ILE A 29 5.96 -21.48 19.21
N ARG A 30 5.12 -21.09 20.17
CA ARG A 30 5.20 -19.79 20.85
C ARG A 30 6.51 -19.63 21.63
N GLU A 31 6.94 -20.67 22.34
CA GLU A 31 8.20 -20.64 23.09
C GLU A 31 9.41 -20.54 22.16
N THR A 32 9.40 -21.30 21.06
CA THR A 32 10.44 -21.25 20.03
C THR A 32 10.53 -19.87 19.38
N VAL A 33 9.39 -19.27 19.02
CA VAL A 33 9.31 -17.90 18.47
C VAL A 33 9.81 -16.87 19.48
N ARG A 34 9.48 -17.02 20.77
CA ARG A 34 9.91 -16.13 21.85
C ARG A 34 11.43 -16.21 22.09
N ARG A 35 12.01 -17.41 22.07
CA ARG A 35 13.47 -17.64 22.17
C ARG A 35 14.22 -17.12 20.95
N ALA A 36 13.64 -17.26 19.76
CA ALA A 36 14.25 -16.83 18.51
C ALA A 36 14.39 -15.29 18.40
N LYS A 37 13.74 -14.51 19.29
CA LYS A 37 13.78 -13.02 19.31
C LYS A 37 13.61 -12.41 17.90
N VAL A 38 12.79 -13.05 17.06
CA VAL A 38 12.54 -12.58 15.70
C VAL A 38 11.84 -11.23 15.81
N PRO A 39 12.30 -10.18 15.09
CA PRO A 39 11.62 -8.90 15.10
C PRO A 39 10.16 -9.11 14.72
N ARG A 40 9.25 -8.57 15.55
CA ARG A 40 7.81 -8.68 15.31
C ARG A 40 7.48 -8.13 13.93
N ALA A 41 6.67 -8.85 13.18
CA ALA A 41 6.14 -8.37 11.91
C ALA A 41 5.45 -7.01 12.11
N LYS A 42 5.64 -6.09 11.17
CA LYS A 42 5.02 -4.75 11.17
C LYS A 42 3.50 -4.89 11.44
N PRO A 43 2.91 -4.01 12.26
CA PRO A 43 1.53 -4.16 12.69
C PRO A 43 0.59 -4.23 11.49
N ARG A 44 -0.28 -5.25 11.47
CA ARG A 44 -1.25 -5.46 10.37
C ARG A 44 -2.33 -4.36 10.32
N THR A 45 -2.50 -3.61 11.41
CA THR A 45 -3.41 -2.48 11.56
C THR A 45 -2.72 -1.36 12.33
N TRP A 46 -2.62 -0.18 11.73
CA TRP A 46 -2.05 1.01 12.33
C TRP A 46 -2.99 1.66 13.36
N ARG A 47 -3.66 0.89 14.22
CA ARG A 47 -4.58 1.46 15.24
C ARG A 47 -3.77 2.21 16.29
N GLY A 48 -4.11 3.47 16.54
CA GLY A 48 -3.46 4.30 17.57
C GLY A 48 -2.00 4.70 17.29
N ALA A 49 -1.40 4.28 16.17
CA ALA A 49 -0.05 4.71 15.79
C ALA A 49 0.03 6.24 15.64
N ALA A 50 1.15 6.85 16.05
CA ALA A 50 1.39 8.27 15.82
C ALA A 50 1.46 8.56 14.30
N LEU A 51 1.04 9.76 13.90
CA LEU A 51 1.24 10.25 12.53
C LEU A 51 2.64 10.84 12.39
N ALA A 52 3.13 10.92 11.16
CA ALA A 52 4.32 11.70 10.83
C ALA A 52 4.17 13.15 11.33
N GLU A 53 5.23 13.70 11.92
CA GLU A 53 5.20 15.07 12.48
C GLU A 53 5.03 16.13 11.39
N ARG A 54 5.63 15.87 10.21
CA ARG A 54 5.54 16.77 9.06
C ARG A 54 4.82 16.08 7.92
N LEU A 55 3.95 16.83 7.26
CA LEU A 55 3.19 16.38 6.10
C LEU A 55 2.50 15.02 6.34
N PRO A 56 1.64 14.86 7.37
CA PRO A 56 1.07 13.58 7.78
C PRO A 56 0.12 12.93 6.76
N VAL A 57 -0.19 13.61 5.66
CA VAL A 57 -1.06 13.11 4.60
C VAL A 57 -0.21 12.74 3.39
N ALA A 58 -0.43 11.54 2.85
CA ALA A 58 0.06 11.12 1.55
C ALA A 58 -1.11 11.07 0.57
N ARG A 59 -0.99 11.80 -0.52
CA ARG A 59 -1.90 11.62 -1.66
C ARG A 59 -1.38 10.51 -2.53
N VAL A 60 -2.21 9.51 -2.76
CA VAL A 60 -1.84 8.25 -3.40
C VAL A 60 -2.66 8.04 -4.66
N LEU A 61 -1.98 7.70 -5.75
CA LEU A 61 -2.61 7.04 -6.88
C LEU A 61 -2.76 5.56 -6.55
N VAL A 62 -3.99 5.05 -6.53
CA VAL A 62 -4.27 3.64 -6.34
C VAL A 62 -4.22 2.94 -7.69
N ASN A 63 -3.43 1.87 -7.80
CA ASN A 63 -3.28 1.13 -9.05
C ASN A 63 -4.51 0.25 -9.34
N LYS A 64 -5.61 0.90 -9.74
CA LYS A 64 -6.87 0.26 -10.09
C LYS A 64 -7.46 0.95 -11.32
N GLY A 65 -7.45 0.24 -12.46
CA GLY A 65 -7.82 0.76 -13.78
C GLY A 65 -9.29 0.97 -14.06
N VAL A 66 -10.05 1.51 -13.09
CA VAL A 66 -11.48 1.80 -13.30
C VAL A 66 -11.67 3.31 -13.37
N LEU A 67 -12.25 3.81 -14.47
CA LEU A 67 -12.32 5.25 -14.78
C LEU A 67 -12.96 6.11 -13.68
N HIS A 68 -14.01 5.63 -13.01
CA HIS A 68 -14.65 6.36 -11.90
C HIS A 68 -13.76 6.47 -10.64
N LEU A 69 -12.60 5.79 -10.63
CA LEU A 69 -11.59 5.82 -9.59
C LEU A 69 -10.27 6.44 -10.08
N ASP A 70 -10.23 7.04 -11.27
CA ASP A 70 -9.05 7.72 -11.79
C ASP A 70 -8.85 9.09 -11.13
N GLN A 71 -8.60 9.05 -9.83
CA GLN A 71 -8.33 10.20 -8.99
C GLN A 71 -7.33 9.80 -7.92
N TYR A 72 -6.82 10.79 -7.21
CA TYR A 72 -5.96 10.55 -6.08
C TYR A 72 -6.77 10.40 -4.79
N PHE A 73 -6.23 9.61 -3.86
CA PHE A 73 -6.84 9.33 -2.58
C PHE A 73 -5.88 9.70 -1.46
N ASP A 74 -6.39 10.40 -0.45
CA ASP A 74 -5.57 10.84 0.68
C ASP A 74 -5.52 9.73 1.76
N TYR A 75 -4.32 9.49 2.26
CA TYR A 75 -4.00 8.51 3.29
C TYR A 75 -3.20 9.16 4.42
N ALA A 76 -3.43 8.69 5.64
CA ALA A 76 -2.61 9.05 6.78
C ALA A 76 -1.27 8.33 6.72
N VAL A 77 -0.17 9.03 7.01
CA VAL A 77 1.17 8.47 7.10
C VAL A 77 1.52 8.21 8.58
N PRO A 78 1.66 6.95 9.00
CA PRO A 78 2.22 6.61 10.30
C PRO A 78 3.65 7.14 10.45
N ALA A 79 4.03 7.58 11.65
CA ALA A 79 5.38 8.09 11.94
C ALA A 79 6.49 7.11 11.56
N GLU A 80 6.25 5.80 11.75
CA GLU A 80 7.19 4.74 11.37
C GLU A 80 7.47 4.66 9.86
N LEU A 81 6.55 5.15 9.02
CA LEU A 81 6.71 5.17 7.57
C LEU A 81 7.18 6.52 7.05
N ASP A 82 7.36 7.53 7.90
CA ASP A 82 7.57 8.91 7.46
C ASP A 82 8.79 9.07 6.53
N ALA A 83 9.93 8.50 6.94
CA ALA A 83 11.18 8.58 6.18
C ALA A 83 11.08 7.87 4.82
N GLU A 84 10.41 6.72 4.74
CA GLU A 84 10.29 5.92 3.52
C GLU A 84 9.16 6.41 2.59
N ALA A 85 8.12 7.04 3.13
CA ALA A 85 6.93 7.47 2.40
C ALA A 85 7.15 8.81 1.67
N GLN A 86 8.06 8.80 0.70
CA GLN A 86 8.37 9.95 -0.15
C GLN A 86 7.52 9.96 -1.44
N PRO A 87 7.32 11.12 -2.10
CA PRO A 87 6.73 11.17 -3.43
C PRO A 87 7.47 10.26 -4.42
N GLY A 88 6.72 9.59 -5.29
CA GLY A 88 7.20 8.67 -6.31
C GLY A 88 7.41 7.21 -5.85
N VAL A 89 7.34 6.92 -4.56
CA VAL A 89 7.57 5.57 -4.03
C VAL A 89 6.35 4.67 -4.15
N ARG A 90 6.59 3.36 -4.28
CA ARG A 90 5.54 2.33 -4.29
C ARG A 90 5.04 2.05 -2.88
N VAL A 91 3.72 2.05 -2.72
CA VAL A 91 3.04 1.76 -1.45
C VAL A 91 1.97 0.70 -1.62
N ARG A 92 1.64 0.04 -0.51
CA ARG A 92 0.41 -0.74 -0.38
C ARG A 92 -0.57 0.01 0.49
N VAL A 93 -1.81 0.09 0.02
CA VAL A 93 -2.88 0.77 0.72
C VAL A 93 -4.11 -0.13 0.83
N ARG A 94 -4.92 0.12 1.85
CA ARG A 94 -6.23 -0.51 1.95
C ARG A 94 -7.25 0.30 1.17
N PHE A 95 -8.00 -0.38 0.30
CA PHE A 95 -8.99 0.26 -0.56
C PHE A 95 -10.29 -0.54 -0.61
N GLY A 96 -11.43 0.16 -0.70
CA GLY A 96 -12.74 -0.47 -0.85
C GLY A 96 -13.47 -0.86 0.45
N ALA A 97 -13.03 -0.36 1.61
CA ALA A 97 -13.61 -0.70 2.91
C ALA A 97 -15.01 -0.09 3.19
N GLY A 98 -15.45 0.86 2.37
CA GLY A 98 -16.63 1.69 2.64
C GLY A 98 -16.41 2.69 3.80
N ARG A 99 -17.37 3.60 4.01
CA ARG A 99 -17.25 4.66 5.04
C ARG A 99 -17.59 4.19 6.46
N ARG A 100 -18.23 3.02 6.61
CA ARG A 100 -18.83 2.55 7.88
C ARG A 100 -17.83 1.98 8.87
N ASN A 101 -16.63 1.63 8.42
CA ASN A 101 -15.63 0.97 9.25
C ASN A 101 -14.58 1.99 9.70
N VAL A 102 -14.94 2.80 10.70
CA VAL A 102 -14.02 3.72 11.37
C VAL A 102 -13.81 3.26 12.80
N GLN A 103 -12.56 2.93 13.16
CA GLN A 103 -12.21 2.51 14.51
C GLN A 103 -10.96 3.28 14.96
N GLY A 104 -11.03 3.94 16.12
CA GLY A 104 -9.93 4.76 16.63
C GLY A 104 -9.56 5.94 15.71
N GLY A 105 -10.56 6.57 15.08
CA GLY A 105 -10.35 7.72 14.18
C GLY A 105 -9.75 7.38 12.81
N ARG A 106 -9.58 6.09 12.49
CA ARG A 106 -9.02 5.62 11.21
C ARG A 106 -9.99 4.72 10.47
N ARG A 107 -9.94 4.77 9.14
CA ARG A 107 -10.65 3.82 8.28
C ARG A 107 -9.94 2.49 8.20
N GLU A 108 -10.70 1.43 8.36
CA GLU A 108 -10.21 0.05 8.29
C GLU A 108 -11.09 -0.84 7.39
N GLY A 109 -10.50 -1.93 6.90
CA GLY A 109 -11.13 -2.87 5.97
C GLY A 109 -10.65 -2.69 4.53
N GLY A 110 -11.28 -3.39 3.58
CA GLY A 110 -10.90 -3.34 2.18
C GLY A 110 -9.66 -4.17 1.83
N GLY A 111 -9.47 -4.38 0.52
CA GLY A 111 -8.35 -5.13 -0.04
C GLY A 111 -7.05 -4.33 -0.01
N LEU A 112 -5.91 -5.01 0.02
CA LEU A 112 -4.61 -4.38 -0.20
C LEU A 112 -4.37 -4.22 -1.69
N ILE A 113 -4.18 -2.98 -2.13
CA ILE A 113 -3.88 -2.63 -3.51
C ILE A 113 -2.56 -1.87 -3.54
N ASP A 114 -1.80 -2.08 -4.61
CA ASP A 114 -0.59 -1.30 -4.89
C ASP A 114 -0.94 0.13 -5.31
N GLY A 115 -0.02 1.05 -5.10
CA GLY A 115 -0.18 2.45 -5.47
C GLY A 115 1.14 3.21 -5.40
N PHE A 116 1.08 4.49 -5.74
CA PHE A 116 2.22 5.39 -5.71
C PHE A 116 1.87 6.64 -4.92
N ILE A 117 2.78 7.10 -4.07
CA ILE A 117 2.64 8.42 -3.45
C ILE A 117 2.91 9.46 -4.54
N VAL A 118 1.95 10.35 -4.77
CA VAL A 118 2.09 11.47 -5.70
C VAL A 118 2.66 12.68 -4.98
N GLU A 119 2.20 12.93 -3.76
CA GLU A 119 2.64 14.08 -2.96
C GLU A 119 2.39 13.84 -1.45
N ARG A 120 3.14 14.56 -0.61
CA ARG A 120 2.98 14.62 0.84
C ARG A 120 2.44 16.01 1.24
N ARG A 121 1.44 16.06 2.11
CA ARG A 121 0.69 17.27 2.47
C ARG A 121 0.50 17.40 3.98
N ALA A 122 0.40 18.65 4.45
CA ALA A 122 0.09 18.95 5.84
C ALA A 122 -1.35 18.56 6.21
N GLU A 123 -2.28 18.82 5.29
CA GLU A 123 -3.72 18.69 5.50
C GLU A 123 -4.38 17.99 4.31
N SER A 124 -5.62 17.57 4.53
CA SER A 124 -6.47 16.88 3.55
C SER A 124 -7.83 17.54 3.53
N ASP A 125 -8.37 17.80 2.34
CA ASP A 125 -9.73 18.34 2.16
C ASP A 125 -10.80 17.30 2.54
N TYR A 126 -10.40 16.04 2.70
CA TYR A 126 -11.27 14.95 3.13
C TYR A 126 -11.74 15.09 4.58
N GLN A 127 -13.04 15.33 4.76
CA GLN A 127 -13.68 15.53 6.06
C GLN A 127 -13.86 14.25 6.90
N GLY A 128 -13.56 13.08 6.34
CA GLY A 128 -13.69 11.81 7.04
C GLY A 128 -12.37 11.29 7.61
N ALA A 129 -12.45 10.23 8.42
CA ALA A 129 -11.27 9.51 8.86
C ALA A 129 -10.44 8.98 7.67
N LEU A 130 -9.15 9.32 7.63
CA LEU A 130 -8.22 8.80 6.64
C LEU A 130 -7.87 7.33 6.96
N ALA A 131 -7.71 6.53 5.92
CA ALA A 131 -7.06 5.23 6.06
C ALA A 131 -5.55 5.45 6.21
N ALA A 132 -4.87 4.62 7.00
CA ALA A 132 -3.41 4.67 7.07
C ALA A 132 -2.78 3.96 5.87
N LEU A 133 -1.63 4.43 5.41
CA LEU A 133 -0.76 3.64 4.51
C LEU A 133 -0.49 2.28 5.16
N ALA A 134 -0.60 1.18 4.41
CA ALA A 134 -0.36 -0.14 4.99
C ALA A 134 1.14 -0.35 5.20
N TYR A 135 1.93 -0.12 4.15
CA TYR A 135 3.40 -0.12 4.19
C TYR A 135 3.97 0.45 2.89
N VAL A 136 5.20 0.94 2.96
CA VAL A 136 6.02 1.25 1.77
C VAL A 136 6.59 -0.06 1.22
N VAL A 137 6.42 -0.29 -0.08
CA VAL A 137 6.88 -1.51 -0.75
C VAL A 137 8.38 -1.42 -1.04
N SER A 138 8.82 -0.23 -1.45
CA SER A 138 10.20 0.11 -1.75
C SER A 138 10.39 1.62 -1.60
N PRO A 139 11.46 2.08 -0.94
CA PRO A 139 11.74 3.51 -0.80
C PRO A 139 12.24 4.15 -2.10
N GLU A 140 12.46 3.38 -3.17
CA GLU A 140 12.92 3.89 -4.46
C GLU A 140 11.83 4.74 -5.15
N PRO A 141 12.09 6.02 -5.46
CA PRO A 141 11.17 6.88 -6.19
C PRO A 141 11.17 6.52 -7.69
N VAL A 142 10.16 5.74 -8.10
CA VAL A 142 10.05 5.26 -9.50
C VAL A 142 9.05 6.06 -10.34
N LEU A 143 8.18 6.82 -9.69
CA LEU A 143 7.21 7.68 -10.36
C LEU A 143 7.62 9.14 -10.16
N GLY A 144 8.48 9.63 -11.06
CA GLY A 144 8.86 11.04 -11.11
C GLY A 144 7.72 11.94 -11.62
N PRO A 145 7.80 13.26 -11.37
CA PRO A 145 6.76 14.21 -11.77
C PRO A 145 6.58 14.30 -13.29
N GLU A 146 7.65 14.20 -14.07
CA GLU A 146 7.59 14.22 -15.53
C GLU A 146 6.89 12.97 -16.07
N LEU A 147 7.21 11.79 -15.51
CA LEU A 147 6.56 10.54 -15.89
C LEU A 147 5.08 10.55 -15.52
N LEU A 148 4.74 11.10 -14.34
CA LEU A 148 3.34 11.27 -13.92
C LEU A 148 2.58 12.19 -14.88
N ALA A 149 3.15 13.35 -15.22
CA ALA A 149 2.54 14.32 -16.12
C ALA A 149 2.34 13.73 -17.53
N LEU A 150 3.35 13.04 -18.06
CA LEU A 150 3.25 12.34 -19.35
C LEU A 150 2.18 11.26 -19.32
N SER A 151 2.19 10.39 -18.30
CA SER A 151 1.21 9.31 -18.17
C SER A 151 -0.22 9.85 -18.05
N ARG A 152 -0.41 10.97 -17.33
CA ARG A 152 -1.69 11.67 -17.23
C ARG A 152 -2.14 12.21 -18.58
N ALA A 153 -1.28 12.90 -19.32
CA ALA A 153 -1.60 13.40 -20.65
C ALA A 153 -1.98 12.27 -21.63
N VAL A 154 -1.32 11.12 -21.55
CA VAL A 154 -1.68 9.93 -22.33
C VAL A 154 -3.04 9.40 -21.91
N ALA A 155 -3.30 9.20 -20.62
CA ALA A 155 -4.60 8.74 -20.12
C ALA A 155 -5.75 9.66 -20.59
N ASP A 156 -5.58 10.97 -20.43
CA ASP A 156 -6.57 11.98 -20.80
C ASP A 156 -6.82 11.98 -22.32
N ARG A 157 -5.76 11.87 -23.14
CA ARG A 157 -5.86 11.85 -24.61
C ARG A 157 -6.63 10.64 -25.13
N TYR A 158 -6.48 9.49 -24.48
CA TYR A 158 -7.07 8.22 -24.91
C TYR A 158 -8.31 7.82 -24.09
N ALA A 159 -8.82 8.70 -23.23
CA ALA A 159 -9.92 8.43 -22.30
C ALA A 159 -9.71 7.14 -21.48
N GLY A 160 -8.46 6.86 -21.12
CA GLY A 160 -8.03 5.73 -20.29
C GLY A 160 -7.83 6.13 -18.83
N SER A 161 -7.51 5.17 -17.97
CA SER A 161 -7.13 5.46 -16.59
C SER A 161 -5.63 5.68 -16.46
N LEU A 162 -5.21 6.59 -15.58
CA LEU A 162 -3.78 6.76 -15.28
C LEU A 162 -3.14 5.48 -14.72
N ALA A 163 -3.90 4.68 -13.95
CA ALA A 163 -3.42 3.41 -13.42
C ALA A 163 -3.03 2.42 -14.53
N ASP A 164 -3.81 2.34 -15.62
CA ASP A 164 -3.50 1.43 -16.73
C ASP A 164 -2.27 1.89 -17.51
N VAL A 165 -2.12 3.21 -17.73
CA VAL A 165 -0.92 3.77 -18.38
C VAL A 165 0.31 3.50 -17.53
N LEU A 166 0.23 3.71 -16.21
CA LEU A 166 1.36 3.49 -15.31
C LEU A 166 1.79 2.02 -15.20
N GLN A 167 0.88 1.06 -15.38
CA GLN A 167 1.24 -0.36 -15.44
C GLN A 167 2.12 -0.71 -16.65
N LEU A 168 1.99 0.06 -17.74
CA LEU A 168 2.84 -0.08 -18.93
C LEU A 168 4.13 0.74 -18.81
N ALA A 169 4.06 1.91 -18.18
CA ALA A 169 5.17 2.85 -18.06
C ALA A 169 6.17 2.45 -16.97
N VAL A 170 5.69 1.87 -15.86
CA VAL A 170 6.51 1.53 -14.69
C VAL A 170 6.61 0.01 -14.58
N PRO A 171 7.83 -0.57 -14.74
CA PRO A 171 8.02 -2.01 -14.61
C PRO A 171 7.57 -2.56 -13.24
N PRO A 172 7.14 -3.82 -13.17
CA PRO A 172 6.92 -4.51 -11.91
C PRO A 172 8.17 -4.48 -11.03
N ARG A 173 7.97 -4.42 -9.71
CA ARG A 173 9.04 -4.39 -8.73
C ARG A 173 9.99 -5.59 -8.86
N ASN A 174 11.30 -5.32 -8.79
CA ASN A 174 12.32 -6.35 -8.60
C ASN A 174 13.06 -6.12 -7.27
N GLY A 175 12.68 -6.88 -6.24
CA GLY A 175 13.20 -6.68 -4.88
C GLY A 175 14.71 -6.90 -4.72
N ARG A 176 15.35 -7.73 -5.56
CA ARG A 176 16.82 -7.91 -5.52
C ARG A 176 17.58 -6.75 -6.16
N ALA A 177 16.98 -6.14 -7.18
CA ALA A 177 17.57 -4.96 -7.82
C ALA A 177 17.45 -3.76 -6.89
N GLU A 178 16.26 -3.53 -6.33
CA GLU A 178 15.97 -2.40 -5.44
C GLU A 178 16.70 -2.47 -4.09
N SER A 179 17.21 -3.64 -3.67
CA SER A 179 18.02 -3.74 -2.45
C SER A 179 19.47 -3.26 -2.63
N LYS A 180 19.89 -3.01 -3.88
CA LYS A 180 21.23 -2.52 -4.20
C LYS A 180 21.16 -1.01 -4.42
N PRO A 181 22.16 -0.24 -3.99
CA PRO A 181 22.19 1.19 -4.30
C PRO A 181 22.23 1.39 -5.82
N SER A 182 21.43 2.34 -6.31
CA SER A 182 21.48 2.76 -7.71
C SER A 182 22.86 3.35 -8.02
N PRO A 183 23.48 2.99 -9.15
CA PRO A 183 24.70 3.65 -9.58
C PRO A 183 24.43 5.12 -9.91
N GLU A 184 25.47 5.94 -9.94
CA GLU A 184 25.34 7.32 -10.40
C GLU A 184 24.75 7.35 -11.83
N PRO A 185 23.87 8.33 -12.14
CA PRO A 185 23.33 8.50 -13.48
C PRO A 185 24.48 8.61 -14.49
N LEU A 186 24.35 7.88 -15.60
CA LEU A 186 25.26 8.04 -16.71
C LEU A 186 25.15 9.47 -17.27
N PRO A 187 26.26 10.07 -17.74
CA PRO A 187 26.19 11.34 -18.43
C PRO A 187 25.23 11.24 -19.63
N PRO A 188 24.51 12.33 -19.97
CA PRO A 188 23.64 12.32 -21.13
C PRO A 188 24.46 11.94 -22.38
N PRO A 189 23.90 11.12 -23.30
CA PRO A 189 24.59 10.82 -24.54
C PRO A 189 24.87 12.12 -25.30
N PRO A 190 26.01 12.23 -26.01
CA PRO A 190 26.25 13.37 -26.87
C PRO A 190 25.15 13.47 -27.93
N PRO A 191 24.87 14.69 -28.45
CA PRO A 191 23.94 14.85 -29.56
C PRO A 191 24.39 13.94 -30.72
N PRO A 192 23.45 13.29 -31.43
CA PRO A 192 23.82 12.49 -32.60
C PRO A 192 24.49 13.39 -33.64
N GLU A 193 25.51 12.86 -34.33
CA GLU A 193 26.11 13.54 -35.48
C GLU A 193 25.00 13.88 -36.51
N PRO A 194 25.05 15.04 -37.19
CA PRO A 194 24.08 15.44 -38.20
C PRO A 194 23.91 14.47 -39.37
N GLY A 195 24.69 13.38 -39.46
CA GLY A 195 24.53 12.34 -40.47
C GLY A 195 24.50 12.88 -41.90
N THR A 196 23.82 12.17 -42.80
CA THR A 196 23.65 12.56 -44.22
C THR A 196 22.45 13.49 -44.45
N TRP A 197 21.95 14.15 -43.40
CA TRP A 197 20.86 15.14 -43.51
C TRP A 197 21.25 16.36 -44.37
N GLU A 198 22.52 16.47 -44.77
CA GLU A 198 23.05 17.36 -45.81
C GLU A 198 22.24 17.36 -47.13
N ARG A 199 21.53 16.26 -47.45
CA ARG A 199 20.68 16.17 -48.65
C ARG A 199 19.40 17.00 -48.57
N TYR A 200 19.02 17.46 -47.38
CA TYR A 200 17.84 18.29 -47.17
C TYR A 200 18.27 19.74 -47.02
N GLY A 201 17.82 20.62 -47.91
CA GLY A 201 18.20 22.05 -47.91
C GLY A 201 17.72 22.89 -46.72
N GLN A 202 17.07 22.27 -45.73
CA GLN A 202 16.66 22.86 -44.45
C GLN A 202 17.08 21.95 -43.27
N GLY A 203 18.00 21.01 -43.50
CA GLY A 203 18.63 20.24 -42.43
C GLY A 203 19.57 21.12 -41.60
N PRO A 204 19.96 20.68 -40.39
CA PRO A 204 20.91 21.41 -39.56
C PRO A 204 22.25 21.64 -40.27
#